data_AF-A0A520GHR8-F1
#
_entry.id   AF-A0A520GHR8-F1
#
_cell.length_a   1.000
_cell.length_b   1.000
_cell.length_c   1.000
_cell.angle_alpha   90.00
_cell.angle_beta   90.00
_cell.angle_gamma   90.00
#
_symmetry.space_group_name_H-M   'P 1'
#
loop_
_entity.id
_entity.type
_entity.pdbx_description
1 polymer ?
#
loop_
_entity_poly.entity_id
_entity_poly.type
_entity_poly.pdbx_seq_one_letter_code
_entity_poly.pdbx_strand_id
1 'polypeptide(L)'
;RLSMSLLKQALNTTTKLSCFVVFILIGSTIFSLVFQGVDGPRWVEHLLTGMPGGQLGFLILVNVLIFFLAFFLDFFELSFIVVPLLAPVAHKLGIDLIWFGVLLAVNMQTSFMHPPFGFALFYLRSVAPNKEYTDKVTKERIAPVTTMQIYWGAVPFVVIQIIMVGLIIAFPGIVSSGLDKEVAVDLDKIGAQMQANMPGETPAAPEVPAPDAGAPAAPGAAEPAPAAPAAEDDPMKAMLDSMNKDEPKK
;
A
#
# COMPACT_ATOMS: atom_id res chain seq x y z
N ARG A 1 -1.09 -34.32 11.26
CA ARG A 1 -2.54 -34.07 11.40
C ARG A 1 -2.72 -32.92 12.40
N LEU A 2 -3.44 -31.86 12.04
CA LEU A 2 -3.77 -30.75 12.96
C LEU A 2 -4.84 -31.22 13.95
N SER A 3 -4.58 -31.11 15.26
CA SER A 3 -5.59 -31.41 16.29
C SER A 3 -6.46 -30.18 16.55
N MET A 4 -7.72 -30.39 16.95
CA MET A 4 -8.63 -29.27 17.22
C MET A 4 -8.19 -28.42 18.42
N SER A 5 -7.41 -29.01 19.34
CA SER A 5 -6.74 -28.28 20.43
C SER A 5 -5.61 -27.37 19.90
N LEU A 6 -4.79 -27.87 18.98
CA LEU A 6 -3.71 -27.09 18.37
C LEU A 6 -4.27 -25.92 17.54
N LEU A 7 -5.39 -26.14 16.83
CA LEU A 7 -6.07 -25.08 16.09
C LEU A 7 -6.59 -23.97 17.01
N LYS A 8 -7.26 -24.33 18.12
CA LYS A 8 -7.72 -23.34 19.11
C LYS A 8 -6.58 -22.56 19.75
N GLN A 9 -5.45 -23.21 20.03
CA GLN A 9 -4.27 -22.56 20.58
C GLN A 9 -3.64 -21.57 19.59
N ALA A 10 -3.51 -21.96 18.32
CA ALA A 10 -3.01 -21.10 17.26
C ALA A 10 -3.91 -19.88 17.09
N LEU A 11 -5.24 -20.08 16.97
CA LEU A 11 -6.21 -19.00 16.85
C LEU A 11 -6.14 -18.01 18.03
N ASN A 12 -6.11 -18.50 19.27
CA ASN A 12 -6.04 -17.63 20.45
C ASN A 12 -4.76 -16.79 20.47
N THR A 13 -3.62 -17.37 20.07
CA THR A 13 -2.34 -16.65 19.97
C THR A 13 -2.39 -15.56 18.90
N THR A 14 -2.91 -15.89 17.71
CA THR A 14 -3.09 -14.94 16.62
C THR A 14 -4.03 -13.80 17.01
N THR A 15 -5.20 -14.11 17.58
CA THR A 15 -6.16 -13.09 18.03
C THR A 15 -5.58 -12.15 19.06
N LYS A 16 -4.82 -12.65 20.05
CA LYS A 16 -4.18 -11.78 21.05
C LYS A 16 -3.20 -10.79 20.43
N LEU A 17 -2.36 -11.24 19.50
CA LEU A 17 -1.41 -10.36 18.82
C LEU A 17 -2.14 -9.33 17.95
N SER A 18 -3.17 -9.75 17.21
CA SER A 18 -4.00 -8.84 16.42
C SER A 18 -4.74 -7.81 17.30
N CYS A 19 -5.30 -8.21 18.43
CA CYS A 19 -5.94 -7.28 19.38
C CYS A 19 -4.96 -6.23 19.91
N PHE A 20 -3.71 -6.62 20.19
CA PHE A 20 -2.67 -5.68 20.63
C PHE A 20 -2.39 -4.63 19.55
N VAL A 21 -2.20 -5.05 18.30
CA VAL A 21 -1.97 -4.13 17.15
C VAL A 21 -3.18 -3.21 16.95
N VAL A 22 -4.40 -3.76 16.90
CA VAL A 22 -5.63 -2.96 16.74
C VAL A 22 -5.79 -1.94 17.86
N PHE A 23 -5.43 -2.29 19.10
CA PHE A 23 -5.51 -1.35 20.22
C PHE A 23 -4.53 -0.16 20.06
N ILE A 24 -3.32 -0.42 19.55
CA ILE A 24 -2.36 0.65 19.23
C ILE A 24 -2.91 1.52 18.09
N LEU A 25 -3.50 0.92 17.05
CA LEU A 25 -4.13 1.66 15.95
C LEU A 25 -5.24 2.60 16.44
N ILE A 26 -6.10 2.14 17.36
CA ILE A 26 -7.14 2.98 17.97
C ILE A 26 -6.49 4.17 18.69
N GLY A 27 -5.44 3.94 19.49
CA GLY A 27 -4.69 5.00 20.18
C GLY A 27 -4.07 6.02 19.21
N SER A 28 -3.43 5.53 18.14
CA SER A 28 -2.83 6.39 17.10
C SER A 28 -3.88 7.23 16.35
N THR A 29 -5.06 6.67 16.12
CA THR A 29 -6.18 7.35 15.45
C THR A 29 -6.74 8.45 16.34
N ILE A 30 -6.96 8.17 17.62
CA ILE A 30 -7.41 9.19 18.60
C ILE A 30 -6.36 10.30 18.71
N PHE A 31 -5.07 9.94 18.80
CA PHE A 31 -3.98 10.91 18.80
C PHE A 31 -4.01 11.77 17.53
N SER A 32 -4.10 11.17 16.34
CA SER A 32 -4.12 11.89 15.06
C SER A 32 -5.33 12.82 14.97
N LEU A 33 -6.51 12.38 15.40
CA LEU A 33 -7.73 13.19 15.43
C LEU A 33 -7.61 14.37 16.40
N VAL A 34 -7.16 14.14 17.64
CA VAL A 34 -6.98 15.21 18.63
C VAL A 34 -5.90 16.18 18.16
N PHE A 35 -4.79 15.67 17.64
CA PHE A 35 -3.69 16.48 17.12
C PHE A 35 -4.13 17.38 15.96
N GLN A 36 -4.94 16.85 15.03
CA GLN A 36 -5.56 17.65 13.97
C GLN A 36 -6.55 18.67 14.55
N GLY A 37 -7.34 18.28 15.56
CA GLY A 37 -8.32 19.15 16.21
C GLY A 37 -7.73 20.32 17.00
N VAL A 38 -6.48 20.23 17.46
CA VAL A 38 -5.77 21.31 18.18
C VAL A 38 -4.85 22.14 17.28
N ASP A 39 -5.05 22.10 15.95
CA ASP A 39 -4.18 22.76 14.96
C ASP A 39 -2.70 22.31 15.04
N GLY A 40 -2.47 21.07 15.47
CA GLY A 40 -1.13 20.48 15.54
C GLY A 40 -0.34 20.57 14.23
N PRO A 41 -0.94 20.33 13.04
CA PRO A 41 -0.24 20.49 11.77
C PRO A 41 0.29 21.92 11.56
N ARG A 42 -0.45 22.94 11.99
CA ARG A 42 -0.05 24.34 11.89
C ARG A 42 1.09 24.69 12.84
N TRP A 43 1.11 24.08 14.03
CA TRP A 43 2.23 24.21 14.96
C TRP A 43 3.52 23.59 14.39
N VAL A 44 3.44 22.38 13.84
CA VAL A 44 4.57 21.72 13.20
C VAL A 44 5.03 22.45 11.94
N GLU A 45 4.09 22.95 11.14
CA GLU A 45 4.40 23.81 10.01
C GLU A 45 5.25 25.00 10.43
N HIS A 46 4.87 25.72 11.49
CA HIS A 46 5.63 26.89 11.95
C HIS A 46 7.03 26.52 12.44
N LEU A 47 7.16 25.40 13.16
CA LEU A 47 8.46 24.88 13.62
C LEU A 47 9.38 24.49 12.46
N LEU A 48 8.83 23.83 11.44
CA LEU A 48 9.63 23.29 10.33
C LEU A 48 9.92 24.33 9.25
N THR A 49 9.01 25.28 9.01
CA THR A 49 9.24 26.42 8.09
C THR A 49 10.19 27.45 8.69
N GLY A 50 10.31 27.53 10.02
CA GLY A 50 11.30 28.35 10.71
C GLY A 50 12.73 27.80 10.69
N MET A 51 12.94 26.58 10.18
CA MET A 51 14.26 25.95 10.14
C MET A 51 15.08 26.42 8.92
N PRO A 52 16.34 26.82 9.10
CA PRO A 52 17.23 27.13 7.97
C PRO A 52 17.56 25.84 7.21
N GLY A 53 17.20 25.79 5.92
CA GLY A 53 17.47 24.61 5.07
C GLY A 53 16.50 24.36 3.93
N GLY A 54 15.38 25.09 3.88
CA GLY A 54 14.39 24.97 2.80
C GLY A 54 13.89 23.54 2.61
N GLN A 55 13.64 23.16 1.35
CA GLN A 55 13.15 21.83 0.99
C GLN A 55 14.11 20.69 1.39
N LEU A 56 15.43 20.87 1.19
CA LEU A 56 16.40 19.81 1.45
C LEU A 56 16.60 19.57 2.96
N GLY A 57 16.69 20.64 3.75
CA GLY A 57 16.80 20.55 5.21
C GLY A 57 15.59 19.87 5.84
N PHE A 58 14.38 20.21 5.38
CA PHE A 58 13.15 19.54 5.78
C PHE A 58 13.21 18.03 5.48
N LEU A 59 13.59 17.64 4.26
CA LEU A 59 13.65 16.23 3.88
C LEU A 59 14.66 15.43 4.71
N ILE A 60 15.84 15.99 4.97
CA ILE A 60 16.85 15.31 5.81
C ILE A 60 16.33 15.14 7.24
N LEU A 61 15.80 16.21 7.83
CA LEU A 61 15.25 16.15 9.19
C LEU A 61 14.12 15.13 9.28
N VAL A 62 13.17 15.15 8.34
CA VAL A 62 12.05 14.23 8.31
C VAL A 62 12.52 12.79 8.13
N ASN A 63 13.48 12.52 7.23
CA ASN A 63 14.04 11.19 7.07
C ASN A 63 14.67 10.67 8.36
N VAL A 64 15.42 11.50 9.07
CA VAL A 64 16.06 11.14 10.33
C VAL A 64 15.00 10.93 11.42
N LEU A 65 14.02 11.83 11.53
CA LEU A 65 12.93 11.73 12.50
C LEU A 65 12.11 10.45 12.30
N ILE A 66 11.73 10.15 11.04
CA ILE A 66 11.00 8.93 10.69
C ILE A 66 11.84 7.70 10.99
N PHE A 67 13.13 7.71 10.62
CA PHE A 67 14.03 6.60 10.88
C PHE A 67 14.07 6.21 12.37
N PHE A 68 14.12 7.18 13.27
CA PHE A 68 14.07 6.92 14.72
C PHE A 68 12.68 6.53 15.22
N LEU A 69 11.62 7.18 14.75
CA LEU A 69 10.24 6.84 15.14
C LEU A 69 9.86 5.42 14.72
N ALA A 70 10.33 4.99 13.54
CA ALA A 70 10.03 3.71 12.94
C ALA A 70 10.63 2.52 13.72
N PHE A 71 11.51 2.75 14.70
CA PHE A 71 12.00 1.70 15.58
C PHE A 71 10.97 1.22 16.61
N PHE A 72 10.03 2.09 16.99
CA PHE A 72 9.07 1.81 18.07
C PHE A 72 7.63 1.72 17.57
N LEU A 73 7.33 2.38 16.46
CA LEU A 73 6.00 2.40 15.86
C LEU A 73 5.98 1.49 14.63
N ASP A 74 4.93 0.67 14.53
CA ASP A 74 4.68 -0.12 13.33
C ASP A 74 4.24 0.79 12.17
N PHE A 75 4.33 0.29 10.94
CA PHE A 75 4.23 1.11 9.74
C PHE A 75 2.83 1.73 9.58
N PHE A 76 1.77 1.04 9.99
CA PHE A 76 0.42 1.58 9.90
C PHE A 76 0.25 2.77 10.85
N GLU A 77 0.68 2.61 12.11
CA GLU A 77 0.63 3.60 13.17
C GLU A 77 1.46 4.84 12.82
N LEU A 78 2.69 4.62 12.35
CA LEU A 78 3.57 5.70 11.93
C LEU A 78 2.95 6.44 10.75
N SER A 79 2.34 5.74 9.78
CA SER A 79 1.66 6.40 8.64
C SER A 79 0.51 7.28 9.10
N PHE A 80 -0.34 6.81 10.01
CA PHE A 80 -1.48 7.59 10.52
C PHE A 80 -1.10 8.81 11.37
N ILE A 81 0.09 8.79 11.96
CA ILE A 81 0.62 9.92 12.74
C ILE A 81 1.38 10.88 11.81
N VAL A 82 2.34 10.36 11.05
CA VAL A 82 3.33 11.17 10.32
C VAL A 82 2.77 11.74 9.03
N VAL A 83 1.92 11.01 8.29
CA VAL A 83 1.39 11.51 7.01
C VAL A 83 0.52 12.76 7.21
N PRO A 84 -0.49 12.79 8.11
CA PRO A 84 -1.28 14.00 8.33
C PRO A 84 -0.47 15.16 8.92
N LEU A 85 0.59 14.84 9.67
CA LEU A 85 1.51 15.80 10.26
C LEU A 85 2.37 16.50 9.19
N LEU A 86 2.98 15.73 8.30
CA LEU A 86 4.03 16.22 7.40
C LEU A 86 3.55 16.56 6.00
N ALA A 87 2.48 15.93 5.51
CA ALA A 87 1.91 16.22 4.19
C ALA A 87 1.55 17.71 3.97
N PRO A 88 0.86 18.42 4.90
CA PRO A 88 0.57 19.83 4.68
C PRO A 88 1.82 20.72 4.68
N VAL A 89 2.84 20.35 5.47
CA VAL A 89 4.12 21.06 5.51
C VAL A 89 4.91 20.84 4.22
N ALA A 90 4.96 19.60 3.74
CA ALA A 90 5.60 19.25 2.47
C ALA A 90 4.96 19.99 1.30
N HIS A 91 3.62 20.03 1.24
CA HIS A 91 2.88 20.75 0.20
C HIS A 91 3.24 22.25 0.17
N LYS A 92 3.30 22.90 1.33
CA LYS A 92 3.66 24.32 1.44
C LYS A 92 5.11 24.62 1.07
N LEU A 93 6.02 23.68 1.29
CA LEU A 93 7.40 23.78 0.84
C LEU A 93 7.56 23.51 -0.67
N GLY A 94 6.48 23.23 -1.39
CA GLY A 94 6.50 22.93 -2.83
C GLY A 94 7.02 21.52 -3.15
N ILE A 95 7.02 20.62 -2.15
CA ILE A 95 7.45 19.24 -2.32
C ILE A 95 6.31 18.45 -2.94
N ASP A 96 6.62 17.70 -4.00
CA ASP A 96 5.69 16.73 -4.59
C ASP A 96 5.31 15.67 -3.53
N LEU A 97 4.02 15.55 -3.23
CA LEU A 97 3.50 14.63 -2.22
C LEU A 97 3.75 13.16 -2.60
N ILE A 98 3.84 12.85 -3.88
CA ILE A 98 4.08 11.50 -4.38
C ILE A 98 5.54 11.13 -4.14
N TRP A 99 6.45 12.03 -4.52
CA TRP A 99 7.87 11.87 -4.20
C TRP A 99 8.11 11.77 -2.68
N PHE A 100 7.47 12.64 -1.90
CA PHE A 100 7.51 12.59 -0.44
C PHE A 100 6.95 11.28 0.13
N GLY A 101 5.82 10.81 -0.39
CA GLY A 101 5.18 9.57 0.02
C GLY A 101 6.02 8.34 -0.28
N VAL A 102 6.68 8.29 -1.44
CA VAL A 102 7.63 7.22 -1.79
C VAL A 102 8.83 7.25 -0.86
N LEU A 103 9.39 8.43 -0.60
CA LEU A 103 10.52 8.59 0.31
C LEU A 103 10.17 8.17 1.75
N LEU A 104 8.97 8.50 2.22
CA LEU A 104 8.42 8.05 3.48
C LEU A 104 8.23 6.52 3.50
N ALA A 105 7.65 5.93 2.45
CA ALA A 105 7.43 4.48 2.35
C ALA A 105 8.75 3.69 2.38
N VAL A 106 9.76 4.14 1.62
CA VAL A 106 11.10 3.54 1.59
C VAL A 106 11.77 3.63 2.95
N ASN A 107 11.65 4.76 3.63
CA ASN A 107 12.24 4.93 4.96
C ASN A 107 11.53 4.05 5.99
N MET A 108 10.21 3.94 5.94
CA MET A 108 9.43 3.06 6.81
C MET A 108 9.75 1.58 6.62
N GLN A 109 10.15 1.15 5.42
CA GLN A 109 10.56 -0.24 5.19
C GLN A 109 11.81 -0.62 5.99
N THR A 110 12.68 0.35 6.32
CA THR A 110 13.91 0.10 7.09
C THR A 110 13.62 -0.46 8.48
N SER A 111 12.47 -0.15 9.07
CA SER A 111 12.10 -0.59 10.43
C SER A 111 12.05 -2.11 10.55
N PHE A 112 11.62 -2.81 9.49
CA PHE A 112 11.53 -4.25 9.47
C PHE A 112 12.90 -4.95 9.50
N MET A 113 13.96 -4.24 9.11
CA MET A 113 15.30 -4.80 8.87
C MET A 113 16.35 -4.33 9.88
N HIS A 114 16.03 -3.35 10.75
CA HIS A 114 16.99 -2.78 11.69
C HIS A 114 17.09 -3.61 13.00
N PRO A 115 18.27 -4.13 13.38
CA PRO A 115 18.46 -4.73 14.71
C PRO A 115 18.37 -3.65 15.79
N PRO A 116 17.64 -3.77 16.93
CA PRO A 116 17.04 -4.94 17.59
C PRO A 116 15.50 -5.04 17.49
N PHE A 117 14.84 -4.27 16.62
CA PHE A 117 13.38 -4.16 16.54
C PHE A 117 12.77 -4.72 15.25
N GLY A 118 13.60 -5.06 14.26
CA GLY A 118 13.15 -5.61 12.99
C GLY A 118 12.48 -6.97 13.13
N PHE A 119 11.16 -7.01 12.93
CA PHE A 119 10.38 -8.25 12.96
C PHE A 119 10.94 -9.31 11.99
N ALA A 120 11.44 -8.90 10.82
CA ALA A 120 12.01 -9.83 9.84
C ALA A 120 13.25 -10.56 10.38
N LEU A 121 14.08 -9.88 11.19
CA LEU A 121 15.25 -10.49 11.80
C LEU A 121 14.87 -11.53 12.87
N PHE A 122 13.81 -11.27 13.65
CA PHE A 122 13.28 -12.23 14.61
C PHE A 122 12.59 -13.42 13.93
N TYR A 123 11.90 -13.19 12.81
CA TYR A 123 11.37 -14.28 11.98
C TYR A 123 12.50 -15.17 11.46
N LEU A 124 13.56 -14.58 10.91
CA LEU A 124 14.71 -15.34 10.42
C LEU A 124 15.39 -16.10 11.58
N ARG A 125 15.46 -15.48 12.75
CA ARG A 125 16.00 -16.10 13.97
C ARG A 125 15.15 -17.29 14.46
N SER A 126 13.83 -17.25 14.29
CA SER A 126 12.88 -18.30 14.68
C SER A 126 13.06 -19.58 13.83
N VAL A 127 13.41 -19.42 12.55
CA VAL A 127 13.67 -20.55 11.64
C VAL A 127 15.14 -20.96 11.57
N ALA A 128 16.06 -20.13 12.07
CA ALA A 128 17.49 -20.41 12.07
C ALA A 128 17.87 -21.51 13.08
N PRO A 129 18.73 -22.47 12.71
CA PRO A 129 19.14 -23.56 13.58
C PRO A 129 19.91 -23.03 14.80
N ASN A 130 19.33 -23.29 15.97
CA ASN A 130 19.89 -22.95 17.27
C ASN A 130 21.02 -23.88 17.73
N LYS A 131 21.03 -25.09 17.20
CA LYS A 131 21.93 -26.18 17.58
C LYS A 131 22.45 -26.85 16.31
N GLU A 132 23.63 -27.44 16.40
CA GLU A 132 24.15 -28.30 15.34
C GLU A 132 23.14 -29.42 15.04
N TYR A 133 22.77 -29.54 13.77
CA TYR A 133 21.89 -30.59 13.29
C TYR A 133 22.48 -31.17 12.00
N THR A 134 22.45 -32.49 11.91
CA THR A 134 22.85 -33.20 10.69
C THR A 134 21.64 -33.26 9.77
N ASP A 135 21.76 -32.64 8.59
CA ASP A 135 20.66 -32.61 7.64
C ASP A 135 20.26 -34.02 7.19
N LYS A 136 18.96 -34.33 7.22
CA LYS A 136 18.45 -35.67 6.85
C LYS A 136 18.64 -35.99 5.37
N VAL A 137 18.77 -34.97 4.51
CA VAL A 137 18.88 -35.12 3.06
C VAL A 137 20.34 -35.00 2.61
N THR A 138 21.08 -33.99 3.07
CA THR A 138 22.47 -33.77 2.65
C THR A 138 23.51 -34.45 3.54
N LYS A 139 23.13 -34.95 4.73
CA LYS A 139 24.01 -35.54 5.76
C LYS A 139 25.15 -34.64 6.24
N GLU A 140 25.14 -33.36 5.89
CA GLU A 140 26.14 -32.40 6.34
C GLU A 140 25.76 -31.81 7.71
N ARG A 141 26.78 -31.47 8.50
CA ARG A 141 26.60 -30.78 9.79
C ARG A 141 26.36 -29.30 9.55
N ILE A 142 25.14 -28.84 9.82
CA ILE A 142 24.82 -27.41 9.74
C ILE A 142 25.21 -26.75 11.07
N ALA A 143 26.09 -25.76 11.01
CA ALA A 143 26.52 -24.98 12.17
C ALA A 143 25.38 -24.08 12.68
N PRO A 144 25.32 -23.81 14.00
CA PRO A 144 24.32 -22.91 14.56
C PRO A 144 24.53 -21.47 14.07
N VAL A 145 23.44 -20.79 13.73
CA VAL A 145 23.48 -19.38 13.33
C VAL A 145 23.21 -18.51 14.56
N THR A 146 24.17 -17.66 14.90
CA THR A 146 24.02 -16.75 16.04
C THR A 146 23.17 -15.53 15.67
N THR A 147 22.47 -14.95 16.65
CA THR A 147 21.68 -13.71 16.43
C THR A 147 22.54 -12.58 15.85
N MET A 148 23.82 -12.50 16.26
CA MET A 148 24.76 -11.51 15.76
C MET A 148 25.07 -11.70 14.28
N GLN A 149 25.15 -12.93 13.78
CA GLN A 149 25.35 -13.19 12.34
C GLN A 149 24.13 -12.75 11.52
N ILE A 150 22.92 -12.93 12.06
CA ILE A 150 21.69 -12.44 11.43
C ILE A 150 21.69 -10.91 11.38
N TYR A 151 22.11 -10.25 12.46
CA TYR A 151 22.18 -8.80 12.52
C TYR A 151 23.22 -8.24 11.53
N TRP A 152 24.41 -8.84 11.49
CA TRP A 152 25.43 -8.48 10.51
C TRP A 152 25.00 -8.79 9.06
N GLY A 153 24.17 -9.80 8.85
CA GLY A 153 23.55 -10.08 7.55
C GLY A 153 22.52 -9.04 7.11
N ALA A 154 21.90 -8.31 8.05
CA ALA A 154 20.92 -7.27 7.77
C ALA A 154 21.56 -5.92 7.42
N VAL A 155 22.72 -5.61 7.99
CA VAL A 155 23.43 -4.33 7.79
C VAL A 155 23.63 -3.97 6.31
N PRO A 156 24.07 -4.87 5.40
CA PRO A 156 24.22 -4.56 3.98
C PRO A 156 22.92 -4.07 3.34
N PHE A 157 21.78 -4.65 3.71
CA PHE A 157 20.48 -4.23 3.19
C PHE A 157 20.07 -2.85 3.71
N VAL A 158 20.33 -2.56 4.99
CA VAL A 158 20.09 -1.23 5.56
C VAL A 158 20.96 -0.19 4.86
N VAL A 159 22.21 -0.50 4.56
CA VAL A 159 23.12 0.40 3.81
C VAL A 159 22.59 0.66 2.40
N ILE A 160 22.15 -0.38 1.68
CA ILE A 160 21.53 -0.23 0.36
C ILE A 160 20.28 0.65 0.46
N GLN A 161 19.46 0.48 1.50
CA GLN A 161 18.26 1.29 1.70
C GLN A 161 18.59 2.76 1.97
N ILE A 162 19.60 3.06 2.78
CA ILE A 162 20.07 4.43 3.02
C ILE A 162 20.60 5.06 1.73
N ILE A 163 21.35 4.30 0.92
CA ILE A 163 21.82 4.75 -0.39
C ILE A 163 20.62 5.04 -1.30
N MET A 164 19.61 4.17 -1.32
CA MET A 164 18.39 4.35 -2.11
C MET A 164 17.63 5.61 -1.69
N VAL A 165 17.48 5.87 -0.39
CA VAL A 165 16.90 7.12 0.13
C VAL A 165 17.73 8.32 -0.32
N GLY A 166 19.05 8.27 -0.20
CA GLY A 166 19.95 9.33 -0.67
C GLY A 166 19.82 9.60 -2.18
N LEU A 167 19.68 8.56 -3.00
CA LEU A 167 19.47 8.68 -4.44
C LEU A 167 18.09 9.28 -4.77
N ILE A 168 17.04 8.90 -4.05
CA ILE A 168 15.69 9.47 -4.22
C ILE A 168 15.69 10.97 -3.84
N ILE A 169 16.45 11.35 -2.81
CA ILE A 169 16.63 12.76 -2.42
C ILE A 169 17.41 13.53 -3.49
N ALA A 170 18.50 12.97 -4.01
CA ALA A 170 19.36 13.62 -5.00
C ALA A 170 18.71 13.71 -6.40
N PHE A 171 17.90 12.71 -6.77
CA PHE A 171 17.27 12.59 -8.08
C PHE A 171 15.75 12.39 -7.94
N PRO A 172 14.98 13.44 -7.67
CA PRO A 172 13.51 13.36 -7.55
C PRO A 172 12.83 12.81 -8.81
N GLY A 173 13.45 12.99 -9.98
CA GLY A 173 12.96 12.47 -11.26
C GLY A 173 12.88 10.93 -11.34
N ILE A 174 13.57 10.18 -10.46
CA ILE A 174 13.42 8.71 -10.41
C ILE A 174 11.98 8.32 -10.07
N VAL A 175 11.32 9.12 -9.22
CA VAL A 175 9.94 8.87 -8.81
C VAL A 175 8.96 9.59 -9.73
N SER A 176 9.23 10.84 -10.09
CA SER A 176 8.28 11.67 -10.83
C SER A 176 8.29 11.47 -12.36
N SER A 177 9.25 10.73 -12.93
CA SER A 177 9.40 10.57 -14.40
C SER A 177 8.28 9.81 -15.13
N GLY A 178 7.36 9.16 -14.41
CA GLY A 178 6.27 8.37 -15.00
C GLY A 178 4.86 8.91 -14.76
N LEU A 179 4.71 10.01 -14.01
CA LEU A 179 3.42 10.42 -13.44
C LEU A 179 2.56 11.33 -14.34
N ASP A 180 3.14 11.94 -15.39
CA ASP A 180 2.39 12.76 -16.36
C ASP A 180 1.50 11.94 -17.32
N LYS A 181 1.45 10.61 -17.19
CA LYS A 181 0.46 9.78 -17.89
C LYS A 181 -0.80 9.65 -17.05
N GLU A 182 -1.54 10.74 -16.90
CA GLU A 182 -2.99 10.60 -16.71
C GLU A 182 -3.53 9.89 -17.95
N VAL A 183 -3.89 8.61 -17.81
CA VAL A 183 -4.75 7.96 -18.79
C VAL A 183 -6.14 8.54 -18.56
N ALA A 184 -6.37 9.73 -19.08
CA ALA A 184 -7.68 10.31 -19.23
C ALA A 184 -8.45 9.41 -20.22
N VAL A 185 -9.16 8.42 -19.68
CA VAL A 185 -10.11 7.64 -20.47
C VAL A 185 -11.32 8.55 -20.71
N ASP A 186 -11.27 9.29 -21.82
CA ASP A 186 -12.40 10.06 -22.35
C ASP A 186 -13.56 9.10 -22.68
N LEU A 187 -14.52 9.01 -21.77
CA LEU A 187 -15.75 8.21 -21.95
C LEU A 187 -16.56 8.64 -23.19
N ASP A 188 -16.42 9.89 -23.63
CA ASP A 188 -17.05 10.43 -24.84
C ASP A 188 -16.54 9.78 -26.12
N LYS A 189 -15.26 9.40 -26.18
CA LYS A 189 -14.68 8.69 -27.34
C LYS A 189 -15.13 7.24 -27.41
N ILE A 190 -15.40 6.62 -26.26
CA ILE A 190 -15.91 5.25 -26.14
C ILE A 190 -17.37 5.19 -26.60
N GLY A 191 -18.18 6.20 -26.23
CA GLY A 191 -19.58 6.33 -26.69
C GLY A 191 -19.70 6.52 -28.20
N ALA A 192 -18.88 7.39 -28.79
CA ALA A 192 -18.86 7.63 -30.23
C ALA A 192 -18.42 6.39 -31.04
N GLN A 193 -17.46 5.61 -30.53
CA GLN A 193 -17.03 4.35 -31.16
C GLN A 193 -18.09 3.23 -31.04
N MET A 194 -18.83 3.16 -29.93
CA MET A 194 -19.94 2.21 -29.81
C MET A 194 -21.12 2.56 -30.72
N GLN A 195 -21.43 3.84 -30.87
CA GLN A 195 -22.55 4.31 -31.67
C GLN A 195 -22.27 4.22 -33.19
N ALA A 196 -21.02 4.39 -33.61
CA ALA A 196 -20.60 4.22 -35.01
C ALA A 196 -20.62 2.74 -35.48
N ASN A 197 -20.66 1.77 -34.56
CA ASN A 197 -20.66 0.35 -34.86
C ASN A 197 -22.05 -0.33 -34.77
N MET A 198 -23.14 0.42 -34.59
CA MET A 198 -24.50 -0.13 -34.66
C MET A 198 -25.00 -0.21 -36.13
N PRO A 199 -25.34 -1.40 -36.66
CA PRO A 199 -25.98 -1.52 -37.96
C PRO A 199 -27.50 -1.40 -37.86
N GLY A 200 -28.07 -0.36 -38.47
CA GLY A 200 -29.47 -0.34 -38.95
C GLY A 200 -30.43 0.58 -38.21
N GLU A 201 -30.50 1.85 -38.62
CA GLU A 201 -31.66 2.71 -38.36
C GLU A 201 -32.78 2.40 -39.37
N THR A 202 -34.03 2.26 -38.89
CA THR A 202 -35.24 2.45 -39.69
C THR A 202 -36.10 3.50 -38.97
N PRO A 203 -36.65 4.52 -39.66
CA PRO A 203 -37.11 5.74 -39.01
C PRO A 203 -38.60 5.75 -38.62
N ALA A 204 -38.86 6.48 -37.54
CA ALA A 204 -40.06 7.26 -37.21
C ALA A 204 -41.38 6.55 -36.83
N ALA A 205 -41.88 6.87 -35.62
CA ALA A 205 -43.31 7.09 -35.32
C ALA A 205 -43.45 7.84 -33.96
N PRO A 206 -44.56 8.56 -33.68
CA PRO A 206 -44.54 9.98 -33.30
C PRO A 206 -44.79 10.26 -31.81
N GLU A 207 -44.39 11.47 -31.41
CA GLU A 207 -44.65 12.09 -30.10
C GLU A 207 -46.13 12.05 -29.70
N VAL A 208 -46.40 11.72 -28.43
CA VAL A 208 -47.71 11.90 -27.78
C VAL A 208 -47.50 12.82 -26.57
N PRO A 209 -48.19 13.97 -26.48
CA PRO A 209 -47.98 14.94 -25.40
C PRO A 209 -48.87 14.62 -24.19
N ALA A 210 -48.40 14.92 -22.98
CA ALA A 210 -49.21 14.87 -21.76
C ALA A 210 -48.82 15.99 -20.78
N PRO A 211 -49.76 16.45 -19.92
CA PRO A 211 -49.98 17.86 -19.67
C PRO A 211 -49.36 18.40 -18.36
N ASP A 212 -49.32 19.73 -18.33
CA ASP A 212 -48.77 20.63 -17.33
C ASP A 212 -49.32 20.44 -15.90
N ALA A 213 -48.42 20.39 -14.90
CA ALA A 213 -48.66 20.85 -13.54
C ALA A 213 -47.36 20.95 -12.71
N GLY A 214 -46.83 22.17 -12.59
CA GLY A 214 -46.34 22.74 -11.31
C GLY A 214 -45.13 22.11 -10.62
N ALA A 215 -43.96 22.72 -10.83
CA ALA A 215 -42.72 22.59 -10.05
C ALA A 215 -42.87 23.14 -8.59
N PRO A 216 -41.86 23.08 -7.67
CA PRO A 216 -40.45 22.77 -7.93
C PRO A 216 -39.62 22.00 -6.87
N ALA A 217 -38.44 21.58 -7.35
CA ALA A 217 -37.10 21.57 -6.72
C ALA A 217 -36.68 20.42 -5.76
N ALA A 218 -35.55 19.82 -6.17
CA ALA A 218 -34.74 18.72 -5.63
C ALA A 218 -33.86 19.15 -4.42
N PRO A 219 -32.82 18.41 -3.94
CA PRO A 219 -32.33 17.05 -4.28
C PRO A 219 -31.93 16.18 -3.06
N GLY A 220 -31.78 14.86 -3.25
CA GLY A 220 -31.23 13.97 -2.22
C GLY A 220 -31.00 12.55 -2.73
N ALA A 221 -29.76 12.08 -2.54
CA ALA A 221 -29.22 10.79 -2.95
C ALA A 221 -29.94 9.55 -2.38
N ALA A 222 -29.91 8.43 -3.13
CA ALA A 222 -29.65 7.08 -2.61
C ALA A 222 -29.64 6.01 -3.73
N GLU A 223 -28.56 5.22 -3.75
CA GLU A 223 -28.44 3.81 -4.18
C GLU A 223 -29.60 2.89 -3.68
N PRO A 224 -29.74 1.59 -4.11
CA PRO A 224 -28.72 0.67 -4.63
C PRO A 224 -29.11 -0.25 -5.83
N ALA A 225 -28.10 -1.01 -6.27
CA ALA A 225 -28.00 -2.28 -7.05
C ALA A 225 -29.25 -3.22 -7.11
N PRO A 226 -29.32 -4.32 -7.93
CA PRO A 226 -28.22 -5.05 -8.61
C PRO A 226 -28.50 -5.66 -10.01
N ALA A 227 -27.45 -6.34 -10.52
CA ALA A 227 -27.43 -7.55 -11.35
C ALA A 227 -27.13 -7.43 -12.87
N ALA A 228 -26.00 -8.07 -13.22
CA ALA A 228 -25.47 -8.51 -14.52
C ALA A 228 -26.52 -9.33 -15.36
N PRO A 229 -26.32 -9.71 -16.66
CA PRO A 229 -25.01 -10.09 -17.25
C PRO A 229 -24.78 -9.91 -18.79
N ALA A 230 -23.51 -10.15 -19.16
CA ALA A 230 -22.97 -10.93 -20.31
C ALA A 230 -23.12 -10.46 -21.78
N ALA A 231 -21.97 -10.35 -22.45
CA ALA A 231 -21.60 -10.98 -23.73
C ALA A 231 -20.11 -10.66 -24.02
N GLU A 232 -19.25 -11.44 -24.66
CA GLU A 232 -19.17 -12.85 -25.07
C GLU A 232 -17.75 -12.98 -25.64
N ASP A 233 -16.83 -13.58 -24.88
CA ASP A 233 -15.68 -14.30 -25.44
C ASP A 233 -15.94 -15.75 -25.06
N ASP A 234 -16.42 -16.57 -26.00
CA ASP A 234 -16.93 -17.92 -25.72
C ASP A 234 -15.77 -18.88 -25.31
N PRO A 235 -15.61 -19.20 -24.01
CA PRO A 235 -14.47 -19.97 -23.50
C PRO A 235 -14.57 -21.46 -23.83
N MET A 236 -15.77 -21.95 -24.17
CA MET A 236 -16.03 -23.37 -24.42
C MET A 236 -15.35 -23.83 -25.71
N LYS A 237 -15.25 -22.94 -26.71
CA LYS A 237 -14.59 -23.20 -27.99
C LYS A 237 -13.07 -23.29 -27.84
N ALA A 238 -12.48 -22.48 -26.95
CA ALA A 238 -11.05 -22.54 -26.63
C ALA A 238 -10.68 -23.79 -25.82
N MET A 239 -11.57 -24.26 -24.93
CA MET A 239 -11.34 -25.50 -24.18
C MET A 239 -11.44 -26.75 -25.07
N LEU A 240 -12.41 -26.81 -25.98
CA LEU A 240 -12.54 -27.92 -26.95
C LEU A 240 -11.33 -28.06 -27.87
N ASP A 241 -10.72 -26.94 -28.27
CA ASP A 241 -9.54 -26.92 -29.14
C ASP A 241 -8.23 -27.29 -28.40
N SER A 242 -8.22 -27.17 -27.07
CA SER A 242 -7.12 -27.62 -26.20
C SER A 242 -7.21 -29.11 -25.84
N MET A 243 -8.42 -29.67 -25.69
CA MET A 243 -8.61 -31.09 -25.34
C MET A 243 -8.28 -32.05 -26.51
N ASN A 244 -8.46 -31.63 -27.75
CA ASN A 244 -8.15 -32.46 -28.93
C ASN A 244 -6.65 -32.50 -29.30
N LYS A 245 -5.79 -31.73 -28.61
CA LYS A 245 -4.34 -31.67 -28.86
C LYS A 245 -3.50 -32.60 -27.97
N ASP A 246 -4.09 -33.20 -26.93
CA ASP A 246 -3.37 -33.99 -25.91
C ASP A 246 -3.76 -35.48 -25.83
N GLU A 247 -4.27 -36.10 -26.91
CA GLU A 247 -4.35 -37.57 -26.97
C GLU A 247 -3.00 -38.19 -27.40
N PRO A 248 -2.52 -39.25 -26.70
CA PRO A 248 -1.25 -39.88 -27.02
C PRO A 248 -1.36 -40.68 -28.32
N LYS A 249 -0.50 -40.35 -29.30
CA LYS A 249 -0.25 -41.22 -30.45
C LYS A 249 0.29 -42.56 -29.93
N LYS A 250 -0.48 -43.64 -30.16
CA LYS A 250 0.01 -45.02 -30.15
C LYS A 250 1.20 -45.19 -31.09
#